data_AF-R5IX63-F1
#
_entry.id   AF-R5IX63-F1
#
_cell.length_a   1.000
_cell.length_b   1.000
_cell.length_c   1.000
_cell.angle_alpha   90.00
_cell.angle_beta   90.00
_cell.angle_gamma   90.00
#
_symmetry.space_group_name_H-M   'P 1'
#
loop_
_entity.id
_entity.type
_entity.pdbx_description
1 polymer ?
#
loop_
_entity_poly.entity_id
_entity_poly.type
_entity_poly.pdbx_seq_one_letter_code
_entity_poly.pdbx_strand_id
1 'polypeptide(L)'
;MKKIFEKNETLFCILLIVFYIIVNSYCIQNFGIEDYRSTIINTIFSLVLIFVIVKLKRVSYYGLTKVRNLKRYLYFIPLLLIISVNLWNGININNTPNEIIFYILTMLNVGFLEEVIFRGFLFKMMEKDNVNRAIIISAITFGIGHIVNLLNGSNLIPTLMQISYAISIGYLFVIIFYKSKSLIPCIITHCLVNSLSIFNVENTVSLYVSSMFLIIISLVYAIYINKSIKEQEI
;
A
#
# COMPACT_ATOMS: atom_id res chain seq x y z
N MET A 1 -8.02 -25.20 -10.65
CA MET A 1 -7.80 -23.78 -10.28
C MET A 1 -6.32 -23.43 -10.18
N LYS A 2 -5.54 -23.96 -9.23
CA LYS A 2 -4.12 -23.58 -9.02
C LYS A 2 -3.22 -23.66 -10.25
N LYS A 3 -3.19 -24.79 -10.98
CA LYS A 3 -2.38 -24.95 -12.20
C LYS A 3 -2.77 -24.01 -13.34
N ILE A 4 -4.06 -23.66 -13.46
CA ILE A 4 -4.58 -22.74 -14.49
C ILE A 4 -4.20 -21.30 -14.14
N PHE A 5 -4.28 -20.96 -12.85
CA PHE A 5 -3.83 -19.67 -12.33
C PHE A 5 -2.34 -19.47 -12.58
N GLU A 6 -1.50 -20.46 -12.23
CA GLU A 6 -0.04 -20.39 -12.41
C GLU A 6 0.36 -20.25 -13.89
N LYS A 7 -0.38 -20.89 -14.81
CA LYS A 7 -0.16 -20.76 -16.25
C LYS A 7 -0.47 -19.34 -16.78
N ASN A 8 -1.43 -18.64 -16.18
CA ASN A 8 -1.92 -17.33 -16.64
C ASN A 8 -1.70 -16.22 -15.61
N GLU A 9 -0.74 -16.39 -14.70
CA GLU A 9 -0.56 -15.53 -13.53
C GLU A 9 -0.30 -14.07 -13.92
N THR A 10 0.49 -13.86 -14.98
CA THR A 10 0.77 -12.53 -15.52
C THR A 10 -0.47 -11.81 -16.03
N LEU A 11 -1.29 -12.50 -16.83
CA LEU A 11 -2.55 -11.93 -17.31
C LEU A 11 -3.49 -11.62 -16.13
N PHE A 12 -3.59 -12.54 -15.17
CA PHE A 12 -4.40 -12.33 -13.98
C PHE A 12 -3.94 -11.08 -13.20
N CYS A 13 -2.64 -10.91 -12.96
CA CYS A 13 -2.12 -9.76 -12.22
C CYS A 13 -2.41 -8.44 -12.95
N ILE A 14 -2.21 -8.39 -14.27
CA ILE A 14 -2.49 -7.19 -15.08
C ILE A 14 -3.98 -6.86 -15.02
N LEU A 15 -4.86 -7.84 -15.24
CA LEU A 15 -6.30 -7.66 -15.18
C LEU A 15 -6.76 -7.21 -13.79
N LEU A 16 -6.16 -7.76 -12.73
CA LEU A 16 -6.47 -7.39 -11.36
C LEU A 16 -6.10 -5.93 -11.06
N ILE A 17 -4.93 -5.46 -11.50
CA ILE A 17 -4.50 -4.07 -11.35
C ILE A 17 -5.44 -3.14 -12.11
N VAL A 18 -5.74 -3.45 -13.38
CA VAL A 18 -6.65 -2.65 -14.22
C VAL A 18 -8.04 -2.59 -13.60
N PHE A 19 -8.58 -3.73 -13.17
CA PHE A 19 -9.88 -3.80 -12.50
C PHE A 19 -9.90 -2.97 -11.22
N TYR A 20 -8.84 -3.04 -10.41
CA TYR A 20 -8.72 -2.21 -9.20
C TYR A 20 -8.72 -0.72 -9.50
N ILE A 21 -7.93 -0.26 -10.47
CA ILE A 21 -7.87 1.15 -10.85
C ILE A 21 -9.25 1.64 -11.32
N ILE A 22 -9.94 0.86 -12.15
CA ILE A 22 -11.27 1.22 -12.67
C ILE A 22 -12.29 1.29 -11.53
N VAL A 23 -12.39 0.25 -10.71
CA VAL A 23 -13.37 0.18 -9.61
C VAL A 23 -13.14 1.29 -8.60
N ASN A 24 -11.89 1.51 -8.19
CA ASN A 24 -11.55 2.52 -7.20
C ASN A 24 -11.81 3.94 -7.76
N SER A 25 -11.35 4.24 -8.98
CA SER A 25 -11.61 5.54 -9.63
C SER A 25 -13.11 5.80 -9.79
N TYR A 26 -13.88 4.79 -10.19
CA TYR A 26 -15.33 4.90 -10.31
C TYR A 26 -15.99 5.23 -8.96
N CYS A 27 -15.61 4.54 -7.89
CA CYS A 27 -16.14 4.80 -6.55
C CYS A 27 -15.82 6.23 -6.09
N ILE A 28 -14.57 6.66 -6.23
CA ILE A 28 -14.13 8.00 -5.80
C ILE A 28 -14.83 9.09 -6.61
N GLN A 29 -14.93 8.97 -7.93
CA GLN A 29 -15.52 10.01 -8.77
C GLN A 29 -17.05 10.11 -8.64
N ASN A 30 -17.76 8.99 -8.47
CA ASN A 30 -19.23 8.97 -8.49
C ASN A 30 -19.87 9.06 -7.10
N PHE A 31 -19.21 8.53 -6.07
CA PHE A 31 -19.75 8.49 -4.72
C PHE A 31 -18.93 9.33 -3.73
N GLY A 32 -17.62 9.41 -3.94
CA GLY A 32 -16.69 10.00 -2.97
C GLY A 32 -16.12 8.95 -2.00
N ILE A 33 -15.03 9.31 -1.33
CA ILE A 33 -14.28 8.42 -0.43
C ILE A 33 -15.05 8.14 0.87
N GLU A 34 -15.79 9.15 1.36
CA GLU A 34 -16.54 9.15 2.61
C GLU A 34 -17.92 8.47 2.48
N ASP A 35 -18.28 7.97 1.28
CA ASP A 35 -19.58 7.38 1.01
C ASP A 35 -19.58 5.86 1.30
N TYR A 36 -20.64 5.39 1.96
CA TYR A 36 -20.83 3.99 2.32
C TYR A 36 -20.80 3.04 1.11
N ARG A 37 -21.20 3.47 -0.08
CA ARG A 37 -21.16 2.68 -1.32
C ARG A 37 -19.73 2.36 -1.71
N SER A 38 -18.84 3.34 -1.64
CA SER A 38 -17.40 3.15 -1.84
C SER A 38 -16.84 2.14 -0.83
N THR A 39 -17.24 2.24 0.44
CA THR A 39 -16.85 1.28 1.47
C THR A 39 -17.32 -0.14 1.15
N ILE A 40 -18.60 -0.32 0.80
CA ILE A 40 -19.18 -1.64 0.50
C ILE A 40 -18.47 -2.29 -0.70
N ILE A 41 -18.30 -1.56 -1.80
CA ILE A 41 -17.67 -2.09 -3.02
C ILE A 41 -16.22 -2.52 -2.73
N ASN A 42 -15.43 -1.66 -2.07
CA ASN A 42 -14.06 -2.00 -1.72
C ASN A 42 -13.98 -3.16 -0.71
N THR A 43 -14.92 -3.25 0.23
CA THR A 43 -15.00 -4.38 1.17
C THR A 43 -15.30 -5.69 0.46
N ILE A 44 -16.27 -5.70 -0.46
CA ILE A 44 -16.57 -6.89 -1.29
C ILE A 44 -15.32 -7.31 -2.06
N PHE A 45 -14.59 -6.36 -2.65
CA PHE A 45 -13.38 -6.67 -3.39
C PHE A 45 -12.29 -7.27 -2.49
N SER A 46 -12.05 -6.69 -1.31
CA SER A 46 -11.12 -7.24 -0.32
C SER A 46 -11.47 -8.68 0.07
N LEU A 47 -12.75 -8.95 0.33
CA LEU A 47 -13.24 -10.29 0.68
C LEU A 47 -13.07 -11.29 -0.48
N VAL A 48 -13.33 -10.87 -1.72
CA VAL A 48 -13.10 -11.69 -2.91
C VAL A 48 -11.61 -12.03 -3.05
N LEU A 49 -10.70 -11.07 -2.86
CA LEU A 49 -9.25 -11.35 -2.91
C LEU A 49 -8.81 -12.30 -1.80
N ILE A 50 -9.29 -12.12 -0.57
CA ILE A 50 -9.01 -13.05 0.53
C ILE A 50 -9.52 -14.45 0.16
N PHE A 51 -10.75 -14.56 -0.36
CA PHE A 51 -11.33 -15.83 -0.78
C PHE A 51 -10.49 -16.51 -1.87
N VAL A 52 -10.03 -15.77 -2.89
CA VAL A 52 -9.15 -16.28 -3.94
C VAL A 52 -7.84 -16.81 -3.33
N ILE A 53 -7.19 -16.03 -2.46
CA ILE A 53 -5.93 -16.41 -1.80
C ILE A 53 -6.09 -17.71 -0.97
N VAL A 54 -7.19 -17.81 -0.21
CA VAL A 54 -7.51 -18.99 0.59
C VAL A 54 -7.80 -20.20 -0.29
N LYS A 55 -8.62 -20.05 -1.34
CA LYS A 55 -8.93 -21.14 -2.29
C LYS A 55 -7.71 -21.63 -3.06
N LEU A 56 -6.75 -20.74 -3.35
CA LEU A 56 -5.46 -21.12 -3.95
C LEU A 56 -4.52 -21.81 -2.96
N LYS A 57 -4.84 -21.83 -1.66
CA LYS A 57 -3.97 -22.32 -0.56
C LYS A 57 -2.61 -21.60 -0.55
N ARG A 58 -2.62 -20.27 -0.78
CA ARG A 58 -1.42 -19.43 -0.94
C ARG A 58 -1.32 -18.32 0.11
N VAL A 59 -2.04 -18.43 1.24
CA VAL A 59 -2.05 -17.45 2.34
C VAL A 59 -0.64 -17.08 2.80
N SER A 60 0.21 -18.08 3.07
CA SER A 60 1.61 -17.86 3.48
C SER A 60 2.50 -17.36 2.35
N TYR A 61 2.25 -17.81 1.11
CA TYR A 61 3.00 -17.39 -0.06
C TYR A 61 2.82 -15.90 -0.36
N TYR A 62 1.61 -15.37 -0.16
CA TYR A 62 1.28 -13.94 -0.30
C TYR A 62 1.52 -13.12 0.97
N GLY A 63 2.13 -13.71 2.01
CA GLY A 63 2.59 -12.94 3.17
C GLY A 63 1.54 -12.61 4.22
N LEU A 64 0.36 -13.23 4.18
CA LEU A 64 -0.67 -13.04 5.22
C LEU A 64 -0.34 -13.89 6.47
N THR A 65 0.85 -13.66 7.02
CA THR A 65 1.45 -14.41 8.14
C THR A 65 2.15 -13.45 9.10
N LYS A 66 2.44 -13.92 10.31
CA LYS A 66 3.13 -13.11 11.33
C LYS A 66 4.64 -13.02 11.04
N VAL A 67 5.24 -11.90 11.40
CA VAL A 67 6.70 -11.71 11.38
C VAL A 67 7.34 -12.56 12.47
N ARG A 68 8.35 -13.38 12.13
CA ARG A 68 9.02 -14.28 13.09
C ARG A 68 9.89 -13.57 14.12
N ASN A 69 10.61 -12.51 13.74
CA ASN A 69 11.57 -11.82 14.62
C ASN A 69 11.47 -10.29 14.45
N LEU A 70 10.60 -9.67 15.25
CA LEU A 70 10.35 -8.22 15.22
C LEU A 70 11.59 -7.38 15.58
N LYS A 71 12.47 -7.90 16.45
CA LYS A 71 13.69 -7.19 16.89
C LYS A 71 14.61 -6.83 15.73
N ARG A 72 14.75 -7.74 14.76
CA ARG A 72 15.58 -7.51 13.56
C ARG A 72 15.08 -6.35 12.70
N TYR A 73 13.79 -6.03 12.79
CA TYR A 73 13.16 -4.93 12.08
C TYR A 73 13.00 -3.69 12.97
N LEU A 74 13.75 -3.55 14.07
CA LEU A 74 13.60 -2.44 15.03
C LEU A 74 12.16 -2.29 15.55
N TYR A 75 11.46 -3.41 15.71
CA TYR A 75 10.04 -3.45 16.07
C TYR A 75 9.14 -2.60 15.17
N PHE A 76 9.58 -2.31 13.93
CA PHE A 76 8.91 -1.42 12.99
C PHE A 76 8.66 0.00 13.53
N ILE A 77 9.47 0.48 14.48
CA ILE A 77 9.41 1.86 14.99
C ILE A 77 9.48 2.90 13.86
N PRO A 78 10.35 2.77 12.83
CA PRO A 78 10.34 3.72 11.70
C PRO A 78 9.01 3.78 10.95
N LEU A 79 8.20 2.71 10.93
CA LEU A 79 6.87 2.74 10.33
C LEU A 79 5.88 3.58 11.15
N LEU A 80 6.05 3.66 12.47
CA LEU A 80 5.25 4.55 13.32
C LEU A 80 5.50 6.02 13.01
N LEU A 81 6.76 6.37 12.66
CA LEU A 81 7.09 7.72 12.21
C LEU A 81 6.39 8.05 10.89
N ILE A 82 6.38 7.10 9.94
CA ILE A 82 5.64 7.23 8.68
C ILE A 82 4.13 7.42 8.94
N ILE A 83 3.54 6.66 9.86
CA ILE A 83 2.11 6.78 10.21
C ILE A 83 1.80 8.17 10.78
N SER A 84 2.70 8.72 11.60
CA SER A 84 2.46 9.97 12.33
C SER A 84 2.40 11.22 11.45
N VAL A 85 2.92 11.18 10.21
CA VAL A 85 3.12 12.40 9.38
C VAL A 85 1.83 13.19 9.14
N ASN A 86 0.69 12.50 9.03
CA ASN A 86 -0.61 13.13 8.81
C ASN A 86 -1.11 13.93 10.03
N LEU A 87 -0.48 13.77 11.20
CA LEU A 87 -0.89 14.40 12.46
C LEU A 87 0.08 15.49 12.92
N TRP A 88 1.17 15.75 12.18
CA TRP A 88 2.23 16.67 12.62
C TRP A 88 1.78 18.13 12.70
N ASN A 89 0.78 18.53 11.91
CA ASN A 89 0.21 19.88 11.96
C ASN A 89 -0.97 20.00 12.94
N GLY A 90 -1.22 18.97 13.74
CA GLY A 90 -2.42 18.86 14.56
C GLY A 90 -3.47 17.93 13.94
N ILE A 91 -4.64 17.93 14.57
CA ILE A 91 -5.75 17.03 14.27
C ILE A 91 -6.97 17.90 13.97
N ASN A 92 -7.52 17.77 12.77
CA ASN A 92 -8.76 18.43 12.37
C ASN A 92 -9.93 17.44 12.42
N ILE A 93 -11.03 17.80 13.08
CA ILE A 93 -12.25 16.98 13.13
C ILE A 93 -13.42 17.87 12.72
N ASN A 94 -13.51 18.13 11.42
CA ASN A 94 -14.59 18.92 10.82
C ASN A 94 -15.65 18.04 10.14
N ASN A 95 -15.38 16.75 9.97
CA ASN A 95 -16.29 15.78 9.35
C ASN A 95 -17.30 15.23 10.37
N THR A 96 -18.45 14.81 9.87
CA THR A 96 -19.45 14.07 10.64
C THR A 96 -18.91 12.69 11.06
N PRO A 97 -19.45 12.08 12.13
CA PRO A 97 -19.05 10.74 12.54
C PRO A 97 -19.17 9.68 11.44
N ASN A 98 -20.20 9.78 10.58
CA ASN A 98 -20.41 8.84 9.49
C ASN A 98 -19.34 8.99 8.40
N GLU A 99 -19.01 10.22 8.02
CA GLU A 99 -17.92 10.51 7.08
C GLU A 99 -16.59 9.93 7.58
N ILE A 100 -16.26 10.14 8.86
CA ILE A 100 -15.05 9.58 9.48
C ILE A 100 -15.04 8.05 9.42
N ILE A 101 -16.16 7.42 9.79
CA ILE A 101 -16.27 5.95 9.79
C ILE A 101 -16.09 5.40 8.38
N PHE A 102 -16.83 5.90 7.40
CA PHE A 102 -16.77 5.38 6.02
C PHE A 102 -15.45 5.71 5.34
N TYR A 103 -14.87 6.89 5.59
CA TYR A 103 -13.54 7.22 5.12
C TYR A 103 -12.50 6.22 5.61
N ILE A 104 -12.45 5.98 6.94
CA ILE A 104 -11.51 5.04 7.54
C ILE A 104 -11.74 3.64 6.96
N LEU A 105 -12.97 3.15 6.92
CA LEU A 105 -13.26 1.82 6.38
C LEU A 105 -12.87 1.70 4.90
N THR A 106 -13.12 2.72 4.08
CA THR A 106 -12.68 2.76 2.68
C THR A 106 -11.15 2.72 2.62
N MET A 107 -10.44 3.54 3.40
CA MET A 107 -8.97 3.61 3.39
C MET A 107 -8.27 2.37 3.97
N LEU A 108 -8.89 1.67 4.93
CA LEU A 108 -8.45 0.35 5.37
C LEU A 108 -8.52 -0.67 4.22
N ASN A 109 -9.59 -0.63 3.42
CA ASN A 109 -9.71 -1.50 2.26
C ASN A 109 -8.70 -1.13 1.17
N VAL A 110 -8.55 0.15 0.85
CA VAL A 110 -7.59 0.64 -0.16
C VAL A 110 -6.17 0.19 0.22
N GLY A 111 -5.72 0.46 1.44
CA GLY A 111 -4.39 0.06 1.91
C GLY A 111 -4.19 -1.46 1.83
N PHE A 112 -5.19 -2.25 2.23
CA PHE A 112 -5.13 -3.71 2.11
C PHE A 112 -5.05 -4.18 0.66
N LEU A 113 -5.96 -3.70 -0.20
CA LEU A 113 -6.05 -4.08 -1.61
C LEU A 113 -4.76 -3.78 -2.33
N GLU A 114 -4.21 -2.58 -2.15
CA GLU A 114 -2.97 -2.18 -2.82
C GLU A 114 -1.78 -3.03 -2.40
N GLU A 115 -1.59 -3.28 -1.10
CA GLU A 115 -0.51 -4.16 -0.66
C GLU A 115 -0.65 -5.58 -1.23
N VAL A 116 -1.86 -6.14 -1.19
CA VAL A 116 -2.11 -7.48 -1.71
C VAL A 116 -1.89 -7.53 -3.22
N ILE A 117 -2.33 -6.53 -3.98
CA ILE A 117 -2.19 -6.51 -5.45
C ILE A 117 -0.73 -6.28 -5.85
N PHE A 118 -0.09 -5.21 -5.36
CA PHE A 118 1.23 -4.80 -5.83
C PHE A 118 2.37 -5.65 -5.24
N ARG A 119 2.24 -6.14 -4.01
CA ARG A 119 3.28 -6.94 -3.33
C ARG A 119 2.88 -8.41 -3.28
N GLY A 120 1.65 -8.70 -2.88
CA GLY A 120 1.14 -10.06 -2.89
C GLY A 120 1.16 -10.67 -4.29
N PHE A 121 0.52 -10.04 -5.28
CA PHE A 121 0.43 -10.62 -6.63
C PHE A 121 1.58 -10.20 -7.55
N LEU A 122 1.70 -8.89 -7.86
CA LEU A 122 2.64 -8.39 -8.87
C LEU A 122 4.09 -8.72 -8.51
N PHE A 123 4.56 -8.34 -7.32
CA PHE A 123 5.93 -8.64 -6.90
C PHE A 123 6.21 -10.15 -6.86
N LYS A 124 5.32 -10.97 -6.27
CA LYS A 124 5.52 -12.43 -6.18
C LYS A 124 5.54 -13.13 -7.52
N MET A 125 4.81 -12.61 -8.51
CA MET A 125 4.89 -13.09 -9.88
C MET A 125 6.27 -12.76 -10.48
N MET A 126 6.70 -11.50 -10.38
CA MET A 126 7.96 -11.04 -11.00
C MET A 126 9.22 -11.56 -10.33
N GLU A 127 9.19 -11.80 -9.00
CA GLU A 127 10.38 -12.25 -8.26
C GLU A 127 10.87 -13.63 -8.71
N LYS A 128 9.99 -14.42 -9.37
CA LYS A 128 10.32 -15.76 -9.91
C LYS A 128 11.39 -15.70 -10.99
N ASP A 129 11.40 -14.62 -11.76
CA ASP A 129 12.37 -14.42 -12.84
C ASP A 129 13.59 -13.63 -12.35
N ASN A 130 13.35 -12.51 -11.65
CA ASN A 130 14.43 -11.68 -11.13
C ASN A 130 13.95 -10.81 -9.96
N VAL A 131 14.46 -11.10 -8.76
CA VAL A 131 14.11 -10.41 -7.52
C VAL A 131 14.40 -8.90 -7.60
N ASN A 132 15.59 -8.49 -8.04
CA ASN A 132 15.96 -7.07 -8.08
C ASN A 132 15.06 -6.27 -9.02
N ARG A 133 14.76 -6.83 -10.19
CA ARG A 133 13.82 -6.24 -11.15
C ARG A 133 12.41 -6.16 -10.56
N ALA A 134 11.96 -7.21 -9.88
CA ALA A 134 10.65 -7.25 -9.23
C ALA A 134 10.52 -6.16 -8.15
N ILE A 135 11.56 -5.95 -7.34
CA ILE A 135 11.59 -4.89 -6.31
C ILE A 135 11.40 -3.52 -6.95
N ILE A 136 12.20 -3.21 -7.97
CA ILE A 136 12.18 -1.90 -8.63
C ILE A 136 10.84 -1.67 -9.34
N ILE A 137 10.37 -2.65 -10.11
CA ILE A 137 9.14 -2.48 -10.88
C ILE A 137 7.91 -2.41 -9.96
N SER A 138 7.83 -3.22 -8.91
CA SER A 138 6.73 -3.14 -7.94
C SER A 138 6.67 -1.77 -7.26
N ALA A 139 7.82 -1.22 -6.85
CA ALA A 139 7.88 0.11 -6.24
C ALA A 139 7.49 1.24 -7.22
N ILE A 140 8.01 1.21 -8.45
CA ILE A 140 7.73 2.22 -9.47
C ILE A 140 6.25 2.18 -9.89
N THR A 141 5.73 0.98 -10.17
CA THR A 141 4.32 0.82 -10.60
C THR A 141 3.34 1.26 -9.51
N PHE A 142 3.65 0.98 -8.25
CA PHE A 142 2.87 1.47 -7.11
C PHE A 142 2.81 3.00 -7.08
N GLY A 143 3.97 3.67 -7.12
CA GLY A 143 3.98 5.14 -7.06
C GLY A 143 3.38 5.81 -8.30
N ILE A 144 3.66 5.29 -9.50
CA ILE A 144 3.07 5.80 -10.76
C ILE A 144 1.54 5.64 -10.76
N GLY A 145 0.98 4.65 -10.03
CA GLY A 145 -0.47 4.49 -9.89
C GLY A 145 -1.19 5.76 -9.44
N HIS A 146 -0.53 6.62 -8.66
CA HIS A 146 -1.10 7.90 -8.23
C HIS A 146 -1.19 8.97 -9.32
N ILE A 147 -0.65 8.73 -10.54
CA ILE A 147 -0.89 9.61 -11.69
C ILE A 147 -2.38 9.69 -12.03
N VAL A 148 -3.17 8.69 -11.65
CA VAL A 148 -4.63 8.70 -11.80
C VAL A 148 -5.26 9.87 -11.05
N ASN A 149 -4.67 10.31 -9.93
CA ASN A 149 -5.15 11.49 -9.20
C ASN A 149 -5.02 12.76 -10.03
N LEU A 150 -3.93 12.90 -10.81
CA LEU A 150 -3.74 14.01 -11.75
C LEU A 150 -4.79 13.96 -12.87
N LEU A 151 -5.07 12.76 -13.40
CA LEU A 151 -6.14 12.56 -14.40
C LEU A 151 -7.54 12.88 -13.84
N ASN A 152 -7.73 12.72 -12.53
CA ASN A 152 -8.95 13.06 -11.82
C ASN A 152 -9.00 14.54 -11.37
N GLY A 153 -8.07 15.39 -11.82
CA GLY A 153 -8.09 16.83 -11.58
C GLY A 153 -7.24 17.33 -10.40
N SER A 154 -6.39 16.50 -9.81
CA SER A 154 -5.46 16.94 -8.74
C SER A 154 -4.36 17.85 -9.27
N ASN A 155 -3.77 18.67 -8.39
CA ASN A 155 -2.67 19.57 -8.74
C ASN A 155 -1.37 18.82 -9.07
N LEU A 156 -0.67 19.26 -10.12
CA LEU A 156 0.55 18.62 -10.63
C LEU A 156 1.64 18.46 -9.56
N ILE A 157 2.03 19.54 -8.88
CA ILE A 157 3.19 19.51 -7.95
C ILE A 157 2.93 18.59 -6.75
N PRO A 158 1.80 18.68 -6.02
CA PRO A 158 1.46 17.72 -4.97
C PRO A 158 1.42 16.27 -5.47
N THR A 159 0.89 16.01 -6.67
CA THR A 159 0.85 14.65 -7.22
C THR A 159 2.24 14.12 -7.57
N LEU A 160 3.14 14.94 -8.10
CA LEU A 160 4.54 14.51 -8.33
C LEU A 160 5.28 14.20 -7.03
N MET A 161 5.04 14.97 -5.96
CA MET A 161 5.56 14.67 -4.62
C MET A 161 4.97 13.35 -4.10
N GLN A 162 3.67 13.13 -4.29
CA GLN A 162 2.98 11.88 -3.96
C GLN A 162 3.59 10.68 -4.65
N ILE A 163 3.77 10.74 -5.97
CA ILE A 163 4.43 9.69 -6.73
C ILE A 163 5.83 9.42 -6.15
N SER A 164 6.61 10.47 -5.87
CA SER A 164 7.98 10.34 -5.36
C SER A 164 8.06 9.66 -3.99
N TYR A 165 7.23 10.07 -3.02
CA TYR A 165 7.24 9.42 -1.71
C TYR A 165 6.59 8.02 -1.76
N ALA A 166 5.59 7.80 -2.62
CA ALA A 166 4.95 6.50 -2.79
C ALA A 166 5.90 5.46 -3.38
N ILE A 167 6.77 5.85 -4.34
CA ILE A 167 7.84 4.97 -4.83
C ILE A 167 8.78 4.58 -3.68
N SER A 168 9.16 5.54 -2.83
CA SER A 168 10.11 5.32 -1.72
C SER A 168 9.52 4.43 -0.62
N ILE A 169 8.28 4.69 -0.19
CA ILE A 169 7.54 3.84 0.75
C ILE A 169 7.31 2.46 0.12
N GLY A 170 6.95 2.42 -1.16
CA GLY A 170 6.69 1.18 -1.87
C GLY A 170 7.91 0.29 -1.99
N TYR A 171 9.08 0.89 -2.22
CA TYR A 171 10.37 0.20 -2.16
C TYR A 171 10.63 -0.37 -0.77
N LEU A 172 10.47 0.43 0.29
CA LEU A 172 10.61 -0.03 1.68
C LEU A 172 9.68 -1.22 1.97
N PHE A 173 8.41 -1.14 1.60
CA PHE A 173 7.44 -2.20 1.86
C PHE A 173 7.76 -3.49 1.12
N VAL A 174 8.26 -3.42 -0.12
CA VAL A 174 8.74 -4.60 -0.82
C VAL A 174 9.95 -5.21 -0.10
N ILE A 175 10.90 -4.40 0.37
CA ILE A 175 12.07 -4.90 1.13
C ILE A 175 11.63 -5.57 2.44
N ILE A 176 10.71 -4.95 3.19
CA ILE A 176 10.14 -5.55 4.42
C ILE A 176 9.47 -6.88 4.08
N PHE A 177 8.60 -6.92 3.06
CA PHE A 177 7.89 -8.12 2.68
C PHE A 177 8.86 -9.23 2.23
N TYR A 178 9.81 -8.89 1.37
CA TYR A 178 10.77 -9.84 0.82
C TYR A 178 11.66 -10.48 1.90
N LYS A 179 12.14 -9.70 2.87
CA LYS A 179 13.01 -10.21 3.95
C LYS A 179 12.23 -10.84 5.10
N SER A 180 11.04 -10.33 5.45
CA SER A 180 10.23 -10.83 6.58
C SER A 180 9.25 -11.94 6.21
N LYS A 181 8.97 -12.10 4.92
CA LYS A 181 7.92 -12.96 4.36
C LYS A 181 6.51 -12.64 4.88
N SER A 182 6.32 -11.45 5.44
CA SER A 182 5.05 -10.97 5.97
C SER A 182 4.69 -9.62 5.37
N LEU A 183 3.45 -9.53 4.89
CA LEU A 183 2.87 -8.32 4.33
C LEU A 183 2.10 -7.52 5.40
N ILE A 184 1.88 -8.11 6.59
CA ILE A 184 1.08 -7.55 7.66
C ILE A 184 1.59 -6.18 8.14
N PRO A 185 2.90 -5.96 8.37
CA PRO A 185 3.39 -4.63 8.76
C PRO A 185 3.10 -3.58 7.68
N CYS A 186 3.31 -3.92 6.40
CA CYS A 186 3.05 -3.03 5.28
C CYS A 186 1.56 -2.67 5.19
N ILE A 187 0.66 -3.66 5.27
CA ILE A 187 -0.80 -3.46 5.28
C ILE A 187 -1.20 -2.52 6.41
N ILE A 188 -0.77 -2.80 7.65
CA ILE A 188 -1.15 -1.98 8.80
C ILE A 188 -0.66 -0.55 8.63
N THR A 189 0.60 -0.37 8.25
CA THR A 189 1.17 0.97 8.04
C THR A 189 0.44 1.72 6.94
N HIS A 190 0.20 1.09 5.80
CA HIS A 190 -0.50 1.72 4.68
C HIS A 190 -1.94 2.11 5.06
N CYS A 191 -2.68 1.17 5.63
CA CYS A 191 -4.04 1.39 6.12
C CYS A 191 -4.11 2.57 7.10
N LEU A 192 -3.17 2.66 8.04
CA LEU A 192 -3.14 3.74 9.04
C LEU A 192 -2.73 5.08 8.42
N VAL A 193 -1.71 5.12 7.55
CA VAL A 193 -1.34 6.34 6.82
C VAL A 193 -2.54 6.90 6.07
N ASN A 194 -3.23 6.05 5.30
CA ASN A 194 -4.38 6.47 4.52
C ASN A 194 -5.53 6.93 5.42
N SER A 195 -5.88 6.13 6.44
CA SER A 195 -7.01 6.42 7.33
C SER A 195 -6.81 7.71 8.13
N LEU A 196 -5.58 8.00 8.58
CA LEU A 196 -5.30 9.19 9.37
C LEU A 196 -5.29 10.48 8.54
N SER A 197 -5.28 10.39 7.21
CA SER A 197 -5.23 11.59 6.36
C SER A 197 -6.51 12.43 6.40
N ILE A 198 -7.66 11.87 6.80
CA ILE A 198 -8.88 12.66 7.08
C ILE A 198 -8.70 13.69 8.20
N PHE A 199 -7.79 13.42 9.14
CA PHE A 199 -7.53 14.33 10.26
C PHE A 199 -6.43 15.35 9.96
N ASN A 200 -5.82 15.29 8.77
CA ASN A 200 -4.70 16.13 8.41
C ASN A 200 -5.12 17.61 8.33
N VAL A 201 -4.33 18.49 8.96
CA VAL A 201 -4.47 19.94 8.81
C VAL A 201 -3.62 20.39 7.63
N GLU A 202 -4.28 20.77 6.54
CA GLU A 202 -3.61 21.22 5.31
C GLU A 202 -2.69 22.41 5.56
N ASN A 203 -1.43 22.26 5.16
CA ASN A 203 -0.44 23.32 5.17
C ASN A 203 0.58 23.04 4.06
N THR A 204 0.80 24.03 3.19
CA THR A 204 1.68 23.87 2.03
C THR A 204 3.12 23.55 2.42
N VAL A 205 3.67 24.21 3.44
CA VAL A 205 5.03 23.94 3.94
C VAL A 205 5.12 22.51 4.47
N SER A 206 4.14 22.10 5.26
CA SER A 206 4.08 20.74 5.82
C SER A 206 3.93 19.66 4.75
N LEU A 207 3.20 19.91 3.66
CA LEU A 207 3.10 18.98 2.53
C LEU A 207 4.50 18.65 1.96
N TYR A 208 5.35 19.66 1.76
CA TYR A 208 6.72 19.43 1.27
C TYR A 208 7.61 18.75 2.32
N VAL A 209 7.52 19.19 3.58
CA VAL A 209 8.32 18.64 4.69
C VAL A 209 7.97 17.17 4.94
N SER A 210 6.68 16.84 5.04
CA SER A 210 6.19 15.47 5.23
C SER A 210 6.57 14.57 4.05
N SER A 211 6.39 15.04 2.81
CA SER A 211 6.78 14.29 1.61
C SER A 211 8.28 13.97 1.58
N MET A 212 9.13 14.96 1.88
CA MET A 212 10.59 14.77 1.92
C MET A 212 10.99 13.84 3.07
N PHE A 213 10.36 14.00 4.24
CA PHE A 213 10.57 13.11 5.37
C PHE A 213 10.21 11.66 5.01
N LEU A 214 9.04 11.43 4.41
CA LEU A 214 8.57 10.10 3.99
C LEU A 214 9.55 9.44 3.01
N ILE A 215 10.12 10.19 2.07
CA ILE A 215 11.16 9.70 1.16
C ILE A 215 12.40 9.28 1.97
N ILE A 216 12.95 10.18 2.79
CA ILE A 216 14.19 9.97 3.51
C ILE A 216 14.07 8.80 4.49
N ILE A 217 13.04 8.79 5.35
CA ILE A 217 12.86 7.74 6.36
C ILE A 217 12.66 6.37 5.69
N SER A 218 11.94 6.31 4.58
CA SER A 218 11.70 5.06 3.85
C SER A 218 12.98 4.50 3.26
N LEU A 219 13.77 5.34 2.59
CA LEU A 219 15.04 4.93 2.00
C LEU A 219 16.07 4.55 3.06
N VAL A 220 16.22 5.35 4.12
CA VAL A 220 17.14 5.05 5.23
C VAL A 220 16.79 3.71 5.88
N TYR A 221 15.50 3.47 6.14
CA TYR A 221 15.08 2.22 6.77
C TYR A 221 15.23 1.01 5.84
N ALA A 222 14.96 1.18 4.53
CA ALA A 222 15.18 0.12 3.55
C ALA A 222 16.68 -0.23 3.42
N ILE A 223 17.56 0.78 3.44
CA ILE A 223 19.02 0.58 3.45
C ILE A 223 19.45 -0.16 4.72
N TYR A 224 18.91 0.23 5.88
CA TYR A 224 19.18 -0.47 7.14
C TYR A 224 18.78 -1.95 7.04
N ILE A 225 17.56 -2.26 6.60
CA ILE A 225 17.08 -3.65 6.47
C ILE A 225 17.97 -4.45 5.52
N ASN A 226 18.32 -3.90 4.36
CA ASN A 226 19.17 -4.58 3.38
C ASN A 226 20.58 -4.87 3.91
N LYS A 227 21.14 -4.00 4.75
CA LYS A 227 22.47 -4.21 5.35
C LYS A 227 22.44 -5.15 6.56
N SER A 228 21.39 -5.06 7.38
CA SER A 228 21.34 -5.73 8.69
C SER A 228 20.64 -7.09 8.66
N ILE A 229 19.80 -7.37 7.66
CA ILE A 229 18.98 -8.58 7.61
C ILE A 229 19.36 -9.41 6.38
N LYS A 230 20.05 -10.53 6.62
CA LYS A 230 20.24 -11.58 5.61
C LYS A 230 18.88 -12.18 5.24
N GLU A 231 18.75 -12.62 4.00
CA GLU A 231 17.55 -13.36 3.57
C GLU A 231 17.29 -14.55 4.48
N GLN A 232 16.03 -14.74 4.87
CA GLN A 232 15.61 -15.97 5.53
C GLN A 232 15.61 -17.07 4.46
N GLU A 233 16.53 -18.03 4.59
CA GLU A 233 16.50 -19.29 3.83
C GLU A 233 15.20 -20.05 4.13
N ILE A 234 14.67 -20.72 3.11
CA ILE A 234 13.39 -21.44 3.09
C ILE A 234 13.51 -22.74 3.87
#